data_AF-A0A7Z8QH15-F1
#
_entry.id   AF-A0A7Z8QH15-F1
#
_cell.length_a   1.000
_cell.length_b   1.000
_cell.length_c   1.000
_cell.angle_alpha   90.00
_cell.angle_beta   90.00
_cell.angle_gamma   90.00
#
_symmetry.space_group_name_H-M   'P 1'
#
loop_
_entity.id
_entity.type
_entity.pdbx_description
1 polymer ?
#
loop_
_entity_poly.entity_id
_entity_poly.type
_entity_poly.pdbx_seq_one_letter_code
_entity_poly.pdbx_strand_id
1 'polypeptide(L)' 'MDRRKSTNTSANILYLEFAEQMTVFANTGCNKLTGQAILREDYISIDINNSDVASCSAKQQNVDLLLS' A
#
# COMPACT_ATOMS: atom_id res chain seq x y z
N MET A 1 -5.48 -13.94 -36.34
CA MET A 1 -5.52 -14.26 -34.90
C MET A 1 -5.46 -12.96 -34.13
N ASP A 2 -6.61 -12.46 -33.68
CA ASP A 2 -6.66 -11.30 -32.80
C ASP A 2 -6.12 -11.67 -31.42
N ARG A 3 -4.89 -11.24 -31.11
CA ARG A 3 -4.39 -11.19 -29.74
C ARG A 3 -5.24 -10.17 -28.99
N ARG A 4 -6.37 -10.61 -28.43
CA ARG A 4 -7.06 -9.85 -27.38
C ARG A 4 -6.07 -9.71 -26.24
N LYS A 5 -5.51 -8.51 -26.13
CA LYS A 5 -4.61 -8.07 -25.06
C LYS A 5 -5.37 -8.33 -23.76
N SER A 6 -4.98 -9.38 -23.04
CA SER A 6 -5.49 -9.61 -21.70
C SER A 6 -5.10 -8.38 -20.89
N THR A 7 -6.07 -7.50 -20.66
CA THR A 7 -5.96 -6.47 -19.65
C THR A 7 -6.03 -7.21 -18.32
N ASN A 8 -4.87 -7.71 -17.87
CA ASN A 8 -4.62 -7.99 -16.47
C ASN A 8 -4.74 -6.65 -15.74
N THR A 9 -5.98 -6.22 -15.52
CA THR A 9 -6.29 -5.24 -14.49
C THR A 9 -6.16 -6.01 -13.18
N SER A 10 -4.92 -6.34 -12.79
CA SER A 10 -4.63 -6.65 -11.40
C SER A 10 -5.09 -5.43 -10.64
N ALA A 11 -6.26 -5.54 -10.03
CA ALA A 11 -6.89 -4.44 -9.35
C ALA A 11 -5.86 -3.86 -8.37
N ASN A 12 -5.49 -2.60 -8.58
CA ASN A 12 -4.75 -1.80 -7.61
C ASN A 12 -5.69 -1.52 -6.44
N ILE A 13 -6.04 -2.57 -5.70
CA ILE A 13 -6.90 -2.47 -4.54
C ILE A 13 -6.06 -1.78 -3.49
N LEU A 14 -6.48 -0.56 -3.15
CA LEU A 14 -5.99 0.13 -1.98
C LEU A 14 -6.42 -0.70 -0.77
N TYR A 15 -5.46 -1.20 0.00
CA TYR A 15 -5.75 -2.03 1.15
C TYR A 15 -4.86 -1.70 2.35
N LEU A 16 -5.42 -1.96 3.52
CA LEU A 16 -4.76 -1.97 4.81
C LEU A 16 -5.00 -3.35 5.42
N GLU A 17 -3.93 -4.05 5.73
CA GLU A 17 -3.95 -5.37 6.36
C GLU A 17 -3.22 -5.32 7.70
N PHE A 18 -3.86 -5.85 8.74
CA PHE A 18 -3.27 -6.01 10.07
C PHE A 18 -2.90 -7.47 10.27
N ALA A 19 -1.65 -7.72 10.62
CA ALA A 19 -1.11 -9.05 10.86
C ALA A 19 -0.67 -9.21 12.33
N GLU A 20 -0.05 -10.34 12.63
CA GLU A 20 0.47 -10.62 13.96
C GLU A 20 1.46 -9.55 14.44
N GLN A 21 1.57 -9.43 15.77
CA GLN A 21 2.49 -8.49 16.43
C GLN A 21 2.24 -7.03 16.03
N MET A 22 0.98 -6.68 15.71
CA MET A 22 0.56 -5.34 15.28
C MET A 22 1.19 -4.86 13.96
N THR A 23 1.73 -5.77 13.15
CA THR A 23 2.30 -5.41 11.85
C THR A 23 1.20 -4.91 10.91
N VAL A 24 1.47 -3.83 10.17
CA VAL A 24 0.56 -3.28 9.16
C VAL A 24 1.19 -3.33 7.79
N PHE A 25 0.42 -3.78 6.81
CA PHE A 25 0.73 -3.66 5.38
C PHE A 25 -0.27 -2.73 4.71
N ALA A 26 0.23 -1.66 4.09
CA ALA A 26 -0.57 -0.73 3.31
C ALA A 26 -0.16 -0.79 1.85
N ASN A 27 -1.09 -1.09 0.95
CA ASN A 27 -0.88 -0.91 -0.48
C ASN A 27 -1.57 0.37 -0.93
N THR A 28 -0.78 1.35 -1.34
CA THR A 28 -1.26 2.65 -1.85
C THR A 28 -1.53 2.63 -3.35
N GLY A 29 -1.50 1.45 -3.97
CA GLY A 29 -1.59 1.26 -5.41
C GLY A 29 -0.26 1.45 -6.12
N CYS A 30 0.74 2.06 -5.47
CA CYS A 30 2.09 2.16 -6.00
C CYS A 30 3.17 1.72 -4.99
N ASN A 31 3.06 2.19 -3.75
CA ASN A 31 3.95 1.79 -2.68
C ASN A 31 3.30 0.71 -1.82
N LYS A 32 4.07 -0.30 -1.47
CA LYS A 32 3.77 -1.19 -0.35
C LYS A 32 4.49 -0.66 0.88
N LEU A 33 3.72 -0.18 1.83
CA LEU A 33 4.20 0.34 3.10
C LEU A 33 4.11 -0.79 4.13
N THR A 34 5.14 -0.91 4.95
CA THR A 34 5.15 -1.80 6.11
C THR A 34 5.40 -0.96 7.36
N GLY A 35 4.70 -1.28 8.44
CA GLY A 35 4.80 -0.54 9.68
C GLY A 35 4.25 -1.30 10.87
N GLN A 36 4.12 -0.58 11.99
CA GLN A 36 3.57 -1.08 13.24
C GLN A 36 2.35 -0.24 13.65
N ALA A 37 1.25 -0.91 13.97
CA ALA A 37 0.06 -0.29 14.52
C ALA A 37 0.16 -0.14 16.03
N ILE A 38 -0.33 0.98 16.53
CA ILE A 38 -0.55 1.22 17.95
C ILE A 38 -2.02 1.59 18.11
N LEU A 39 -2.76 0.73 18.80
CA LEU A 39 -4.14 1.01 19.18
C LEU A 39 -4.14 2.10 20.26
N ARG A 40 -4.87 3.18 19.99
CA ARG A 40 -5.20 4.23 20.95
C ARG A 40 -6.70 4.19 21.22
N GLU A 41 -7.17 5.01 22.16
CA GLU A 41 -8.58 5.02 22.58
C GLU A 41 -9.54 5.28 21.39
N ASP A 42 -9.22 6.27 20.55
CA ASP A 42 -10.11 6.72 19.48
C ASP A 42 -9.55 6.50 18.06
N TYR A 43 -8.29 6.08 17.94
CA TYR A 43 -7.63 5.97 16.64
C TYR A 43 -6.53 4.91 16.62
N ILE A 44 -6.14 4.50 15.42
CA ILE A 44 -4.97 3.65 15.19
C ILE A 44 -3.85 4.55 14.70
N SER A 45 -2.75 4.59 15.44
CA SER A 45 -1.51 5.20 14.97
C SER A 45 -0.74 4.14 14.19
N ILE A 46 -0.22 4.47 13.02
CA ILE A 46 0.63 3.57 12.24
C ILE A 46 2.00 4.24 12.09
N ASP A 47 3.02 3.58 12.61
CA ASP A 47 4.41 3.97 12.42
C ASP A 47 4.99 3.21 11.22
N ILE A 48 5.26 3.92 10.12
CA ILE A 48 5.75 3.32 8.86
C ILE A 48 7.28 3.31 8.90
N ASN A 49 7.85 2.11 8.89
CA ASN A 49 9.31 1.94 8.96
C ASN A 49 9.92 1.46 7.63
N ASN A 50 9.12 0.98 6.68
CA ASN A 50 9.58 0.65 5.33
C ASN A 50 8.55 1.05 4.26
N SER A 51 9.06 1.43 3.09
CA SER A 51 8.28 1.76 1.90
C SER A 51 8.96 1.17 0.67
N ASP A 52 8.37 0.10 0.13
CA ASP A 52 8.82 -0.53 -1.10
C ASP A 52 8.02 0.03 -2.29
N VAL A 53 8.73 0.65 -3.23
CA VAL A 53 8.15 1.17 -4.47
C VAL A 53 7.93 0.00 -5.44
N ALA A 54 6.68 -0.30 -5.78
CA ALA A 54 6.40 -1.25 -6.86
C ALA A 54 6.63 -0.58 -8.22
N SER A 55 6.78 -1.36 -9.30
CA SER A 55 6.80 -0.79 -10.65
C SER A 55 5.41 -0.28 -11.01
N CYS A 56 5.22 1.03 -10.93
CA CYS A 56 3.94 1.70 -11.13
C CYS A 56 3.84 2.34 -12.52
N SER A 57 2.66 2.24 -13.13
CA SER A 57 2.29 3.08 -14.25
C SER A 57 2.12 4.54 -13.79
N ALA A 58 2.36 5.50 -14.69
CA ALA A 58 2.21 6.94 -14.44
C ALA A 58 0.80 7.39 -13.99
N LYS A 59 -0.20 6.49 -13.99
CA LYS A 59 -1.57 6.75 -13.55
C LYS A 59 -1.84 6.35 -12.09
N GLN A 60 -0.91 5.64 -11.44
CA GLN A 60 -1.03 5.31 -10.02
C GLN A 60 -0.56 6.49 -9.16
N GLN A 61 -1.31 6.80 -8.10
CA GLN A 61 -1.00 7.92 -7.22
C GLN A 61 0.31 7.65 -6.47
N ASN A 62 1.22 8.61 -6.55
CA ASN A 62 2.42 8.63 -5.73
C ASN A 62 2.00 9.19 -4.37
N VAL A 63 2.10 8.39 -3.31
CA VAL A 63 1.88 8.88 -1.94
C VAL A 63 3.23 9.38 -1.45
N ASP A 64 3.43 10.70 -1.48
CA ASP A 64 4.59 11.33 -0.84
C ASP A 64 4.43 11.25 0.68
N LEU A 65 5.23 10.38 1.31
CA LEU A 65 5.37 10.35 2.76
C LEU A 65 6.26 11.51 3.21
N LEU A 66 5.64 12.58 3.69
CA LEU A 66 6.35 13.63 4.43
C LEU A 66 6.67 13.11 5.84
N LEU A 67 7.85 12.52 6.00
CA LEU A 67 8.41 12.19 7.31
C LEU A 67 9.08 13.46 7.87
N SER A 68 8.42 14.10 8.84
CA SER A 68 8.92 15.25 9.60
C SER A 68 9.68 14.80 10.84
#